data_AF-T0XRX6-F1
#
_entry.id   AF-T0XRX6-F1
#
_cell.length_a   1.000
_cell.length_b   1.000
_cell.length_c   1.000
_cell.angle_alpha   90.00
_cell.angle_beta   90.00
_cell.angle_gamma   90.00
#
_symmetry.space_group_name_H-M   'P 1'
#
loop_
_entity.id
_entity.type
_entity.pdbx_description
1 polymer ?
#
loop_
_entity_poly.entity_id
_entity_poly.type
_entity_poly.pdbx_seq_one_letter_code
_entity_poly.pdbx_strand_id
1 'polypeptide(L)'
;LNGPAFVAFSNSPNTLFVSNTGNSQVNIYGNGYCVGVNLESSSKTGCASTNPNIPPTDWLSGANTYLSSPVGIRYYQGSLYVADFAANAVLIWDNLTTGGDIPPTRRLAGGNTGLQRDLRPGDRRQSRIPPGAIFST
;
A
#
# COMPACT_ATOMS: atom_id res chain seq x y z
N LEU A 1 -3.35 -0.67 -14.64
CA LEU A 1 -2.88 -1.26 -13.36
C LEU A 1 -2.56 -2.72 -13.63
N ASN A 2 -1.53 -3.28 -13.01
CA ASN A 2 -1.16 -4.69 -13.09
C ASN A 2 -1.29 -5.35 -11.71
N GLY A 3 -2.35 -6.12 -11.50
CA GLY A 3 -2.63 -6.77 -10.21
C GLY A 3 -2.81 -5.79 -9.05
N PRO A 4 -3.74 -4.83 -9.13
CA PRO A 4 -4.03 -3.96 -7.99
C PRO A 4 -4.59 -4.79 -6.82
N ALA A 5 -4.11 -4.55 -5.61
CA ALA A 5 -4.46 -5.38 -4.44
C ALA A 5 -5.34 -4.67 -3.41
N PHE A 6 -5.15 -3.36 -3.22
CA PHE A 6 -5.83 -2.61 -2.17
C PHE A 6 -5.94 -1.13 -2.52
N VAL A 7 -6.84 -0.44 -1.83
CA VAL A 7 -7.04 1.01 -1.97
C VAL A 7 -7.14 1.69 -0.60
N ALA A 8 -6.68 2.93 -0.53
CA ALA A 8 -6.87 3.78 0.63
C ALA A 8 -7.31 5.17 0.18
N PHE A 9 -8.26 5.76 0.91
CA PHE A 9 -8.75 7.10 0.64
C PHE A 9 -8.34 8.07 1.74
N SER A 10 -7.92 9.27 1.34
CA SER A 10 -7.69 10.40 2.24
C SER A 10 -8.73 11.48 1.99
N ASN A 11 -9.48 11.88 3.01
CA ASN A 11 -10.48 12.97 2.92
C ASN A 11 -9.84 14.36 2.80
N SER A 12 -8.59 14.51 3.26
CA SER A 12 -7.80 15.73 3.14
C SER A 12 -6.37 15.25 2.84
N PRO A 13 -5.95 15.21 1.56
CA PRO A 13 -6.33 16.12 0.47
C PRO A 13 -7.29 15.57 -0.62
N ASN A 14 -8.27 14.72 -0.29
CA ASN A 14 -9.17 14.07 -1.28
C ASN A 14 -8.36 13.26 -2.31
N THR A 15 -7.68 12.21 -1.85
CA THR A 15 -6.75 11.43 -2.66
C THR A 15 -7.04 9.95 -2.51
N LEU A 16 -7.12 9.24 -3.63
CA LEU A 16 -7.19 7.79 -3.66
C LEU A 16 -5.79 7.23 -3.95
N PHE A 17 -5.32 6.34 -3.09
CA PHE A 17 -4.09 5.58 -3.26
C PHE A 17 -4.46 4.15 -3.64
N VAL A 18 -3.77 3.58 -4.63
CA VAL A 18 -4.01 2.21 -5.09
C VAL A 18 -2.68 1.46 -5.11
N SER A 19 -2.60 0.32 -4.42
CA SER A 19 -1.44 -0.55 -4.53
C SER A 19 -1.49 -1.28 -5.86
N ASN A 20 -0.46 -1.10 -6.67
CA ASN A 20 -0.31 -1.71 -7.97
C ASN A 20 0.83 -2.74 -7.91
N THR A 21 0.47 -3.90 -7.36
CA THR A 21 1.39 -4.95 -6.93
C THR A 21 2.33 -5.40 -8.04
N GLY A 22 1.79 -5.67 -9.23
CA GLY A 22 2.56 -6.17 -10.38
C GLY A 22 3.43 -5.12 -11.05
N ASN A 23 3.26 -3.84 -10.72
CA ASN A 23 4.14 -2.77 -11.14
C ASN A 23 5.14 -2.33 -10.06
N SER A 24 5.06 -2.87 -8.84
CA SER A 24 5.84 -2.40 -7.69
C SER A 24 5.63 -0.91 -7.41
N GLN A 25 4.38 -0.45 -7.48
CA GLN A 25 4.03 0.96 -7.43
C GLN A 25 2.82 1.22 -6.54
N VAL A 26 2.72 2.47 -6.06
CA VAL A 26 1.47 3.02 -5.53
C VAL A 26 1.00 4.12 -6.46
N ASN A 27 -0.16 3.94 -7.07
CA ASN A 27 -0.79 4.96 -7.90
C ASN A 27 -1.50 5.99 -7.00
N ILE A 28 -1.34 7.27 -7.30
CA ILE A 28 -1.93 8.40 -6.57
C ILE A 28 -2.92 9.10 -7.50
N TYR A 29 -4.17 9.18 -7.09
CA TYR A 29 -5.23 9.88 -7.81
C TYR A 29 -5.65 11.10 -6.99
N GLY A 30 -5.20 12.28 -7.41
CA GLY A 30 -5.68 13.56 -6.90
C GLY A 30 -7.16 13.75 -7.21
N ASN A 31 -7.90 14.34 -6.27
CA ASN A 31 -9.36 14.39 -6.29
C ASN A 31 -9.97 12.98 -6.46
N GLY A 32 -9.55 12.06 -5.60
CA GLY A 32 -9.92 10.65 -5.64
C GLY A 32 -11.43 10.42 -5.61
N TYR A 33 -12.20 11.33 -5.01
CA TYR A 33 -13.66 11.33 -5.04
C TYR A 33 -14.18 11.25 -6.47
N CYS A 34 -13.56 11.92 -7.44
CA CYS A 34 -14.04 11.96 -8.82
C CYS A 34 -13.71 10.71 -9.64
N VAL A 35 -12.95 9.76 -9.11
CA VAL A 35 -12.62 8.52 -9.82
C VAL A 35 -13.89 7.66 -9.90
N GLY A 36 -14.41 7.44 -11.12
CA GLY A 36 -15.59 6.59 -11.35
C GLY A 36 -16.96 7.28 -11.18
N VAL A 37 -17.06 8.48 -10.59
CA VAL A 37 -18.37 9.12 -10.31
C VAL A 37 -19.24 9.37 -11.54
N ASN A 38 -18.61 9.56 -12.70
CA ASN A 38 -19.30 9.73 -13.99
C ASN A 38 -20.11 8.47 -14.40
N LEU A 39 -19.84 7.32 -13.78
CA LEU A 39 -20.56 6.06 -14.02
C LEU A 39 -21.73 5.86 -13.06
N GLU A 40 -21.72 6.54 -11.91
CA GLU A 40 -22.65 6.29 -10.80
C GLU A 40 -23.66 7.43 -10.60
N SER A 41 -23.33 8.65 -11.01
CA SER A 41 -24.20 9.82 -10.84
C SER A 41 -24.05 10.81 -11.98
N SER A 42 -25.20 11.30 -12.48
CA SER A 42 -25.27 12.44 -13.40
C SER A 42 -25.06 13.79 -12.70
N SER A 43 -25.16 13.83 -11.37
CA SER A 43 -24.88 14.99 -10.54
C SER A 43 -23.53 14.82 -9.84
N LYS A 44 -22.50 15.46 -10.39
CA LYS A 44 -21.12 15.42 -9.88
C LYS A 44 -20.69 16.82 -9.44
N THR A 45 -20.61 17.06 -8.14
CA THR A 45 -20.11 18.34 -7.62
C THR A 45 -18.59 18.26 -7.47
N GLY A 46 -17.85 19.23 -7.99
CA GLY A 46 -16.38 19.29 -7.85
C GLY A 46 -15.59 18.39 -8.81
N CYS A 47 -16.24 17.73 -9.76
CA CYS A 47 -15.62 16.86 -10.75
C CYS A 47 -15.73 17.44 -12.17
N ALA A 48 -14.68 18.11 -12.64
CA ALA A 48 -14.65 18.78 -13.94
C ALA A 48 -14.50 17.81 -15.14
N SER A 49 -13.91 16.64 -14.93
CA SER A 49 -13.63 15.68 -16.01
C SER A 49 -14.89 14.91 -16.44
N THR A 50 -15.14 14.82 -17.74
CA THR A 50 -16.14 13.92 -18.35
C THR A 50 -15.61 12.50 -18.57
N ASN A 51 -14.30 12.28 -18.40
CA ASN A 51 -13.70 10.96 -18.54
C ASN A 51 -14.07 10.10 -17.31
N PRO A 52 -14.75 8.95 -17.49
CA PRO A 52 -15.03 8.02 -16.39
C PRO A 52 -13.77 7.30 -15.88
N ASN A 53 -12.73 7.21 -16.72
CA ASN A 53 -11.47 6.51 -16.44
C ASN A 53 -10.35 7.53 -16.19
N ILE A 54 -10.45 8.25 -15.07
CA ILE A 54 -9.46 9.26 -14.67
C ILE A 54 -8.12 8.55 -14.41
N PRO A 55 -7.01 8.93 -15.08
CA PRO A 55 -5.70 8.35 -14.82
C PRO A 55 -5.14 8.82 -13.46
N PRO A 56 -4.16 8.10 -12.88
CA PRO A 56 -3.42 8.60 -11.73
C PRO A 56 -2.78 9.95 -12.04
N THR A 57 -2.78 10.85 -11.07
CA THR A 57 -2.11 12.15 -11.18
C THR A 57 -0.62 12.04 -10.86
N ASP A 58 -0.23 11.01 -10.09
CA ASP A 58 1.14 10.75 -9.68
C ASP A 58 1.30 9.27 -9.27
N TRP A 59 2.51 8.86 -8.91
CA TRP A 59 2.82 7.53 -8.41
C TRP A 59 4.03 7.53 -7.51
N LEU A 60 4.05 6.65 -6.50
CA LEU A 60 5.31 6.22 -5.88
C LEU A 60 5.88 5.07 -6.70
N SER A 61 7.05 5.29 -7.30
CA SER A 61 7.73 4.29 -8.12
C SER A 61 9.22 4.55 -8.21
N GLY A 62 10.00 3.48 -8.41
CA GLY A 62 11.43 3.58 -8.67
C GLY A 62 12.24 2.92 -7.56
N ALA A 63 13.55 2.82 -7.78
CA ALA A 63 14.42 2.04 -6.93
C ALA A 63 14.54 2.62 -5.52
N ASN A 64 14.44 3.95 -5.36
CA ASN A 64 14.53 4.61 -4.07
C ASN A 64 13.28 4.41 -3.22
N THR A 65 12.14 4.03 -3.81
CA THR A 65 10.90 3.78 -3.05
C THR A 65 10.92 2.49 -2.22
N TYR A 66 11.81 1.54 -2.54
CA TYR A 66 11.84 0.19 -1.97
C TYR A 66 10.57 -0.64 -2.16
N LEU A 67 9.63 -0.20 -3.02
CA LEU A 67 8.44 -0.97 -3.38
C LEU A 67 8.85 -2.17 -4.24
N SER A 68 8.31 -3.34 -3.91
CA SER A 68 8.55 -4.58 -4.64
C SER A 68 7.27 -5.38 -4.89
N SER A 69 6.32 -5.36 -3.97
CA SER A 69 5.01 -5.99 -4.13
C SER A 69 4.06 -5.40 -3.08
N PRO A 70 3.64 -4.13 -3.23
CA PRO A 70 2.74 -3.49 -2.27
C PRO A 70 1.38 -4.17 -2.33
N VAL A 71 0.90 -4.67 -1.19
CA VAL A 71 -0.38 -5.41 -1.10
C VAL A 71 -1.41 -4.74 -0.20
N GLY A 72 -0.98 -3.89 0.72
CA GLY A 72 -1.88 -3.15 1.62
C GLY A 72 -1.46 -1.70 1.74
N ILE A 73 -2.44 -0.79 1.84
CA ILE A 73 -2.19 0.64 1.98
C ILE A 73 -3.11 1.22 3.06
N ARG A 74 -2.57 2.13 3.86
CA ARG A 74 -3.34 3.01 4.74
C ARG A 74 -2.80 4.43 4.67
N TYR A 75 -3.70 5.41 4.59
CA TYR A 75 -3.36 6.80 4.82
C TYR A 75 -3.87 7.24 6.20
N TYR A 76 -3.04 7.96 6.95
CA TYR A 76 -3.39 8.51 8.26
C TYR A 76 -2.53 9.72 8.59
N GLN A 77 -3.18 10.85 8.92
CA GLN A 77 -2.52 12.09 9.36
C GLN A 77 -1.28 12.47 8.52
N GLY A 78 -1.45 12.63 7.21
CA GLY A 78 -0.33 13.01 6.32
C GLY A 78 0.58 11.85 5.91
N SER A 79 0.46 10.69 6.57
CA SER A 79 1.39 9.58 6.41
C SER A 79 0.77 8.44 5.60
N LEU A 80 1.54 7.91 4.65
CA LEU A 80 1.19 6.74 3.86
C LEU A 80 1.95 5.53 4.39
N TYR A 81 1.22 4.51 4.81
CA TYR A 81 1.74 3.23 5.27
C TYR A 81 1.45 2.18 4.19
N VAL A 82 2.49 1.49 3.75
CA VAL A 82 2.39 0.47 2.72
C VAL A 82 2.96 -0.83 3.24
N ALA A 83 2.13 -1.86 3.31
CA ALA A 83 2.58 -3.22 3.55
C ALA A 83 3.07 -3.80 2.22
N ASP A 84 4.37 -4.06 2.13
CA ASP A 84 5.01 -4.62 0.95
C ASP A 84 5.39 -6.09 1.19
N PHE A 85 4.71 -6.97 0.46
CA PHE A 85 4.79 -8.41 0.62
C PHE A 85 6.18 -8.94 0.26
N ALA A 86 6.72 -8.54 -0.89
CA ALA A 86 8.00 -9.04 -1.36
C ALA A 86 9.18 -8.43 -0.59
N ALA A 87 9.06 -7.17 -0.18
CA ALA A 87 10.09 -6.51 0.62
C ALA A 87 10.13 -6.99 2.08
N ASN A 88 9.13 -7.75 2.53
CA ASN A 88 8.92 -8.15 3.93
C ASN A 88 9.05 -6.94 4.87
N ALA A 89 8.35 -5.86 4.51
CA ALA A 89 8.49 -4.59 5.19
C ALA A 89 7.18 -3.81 5.20
N VAL A 90 7.06 -2.93 6.18
CA VAL A 90 6.11 -1.81 6.11
C VAL A 90 6.91 -0.55 5.79
N LEU A 91 6.62 0.05 4.65
CA LEU A 91 7.21 1.29 4.17
C LEU A 91 6.31 2.45 4.57
N ILE A 92 6.90 3.51 5.11
CA ILE A 92 6.14 4.65 5.63
C ILE A 92 6.73 5.95 5.07
N TRP A 93 5.88 6.73 4.39
CA TRP A 93 6.18 8.09 3.97
C TRP A 93 5.40 9.05 4.86
N ASP A 94 6.08 9.77 5.74
CA ASP A 94 5.47 10.81 6.56
C ASP A 94 5.31 12.09 5.76
N ASN A 95 4.21 12.81 5.99
CA ASN A 95 3.91 14.07 5.31
C ASN A 95 4.02 13.97 3.78
N LEU A 96 3.47 12.90 3.22
CA LEU A 96 3.49 12.66 1.78
C LEU A 96 2.69 13.74 1.05
N THR A 97 3.38 14.61 0.30
CA THR A 97 2.77 15.70 -0.47
C THR A 97 2.73 15.41 -1.98
N THR A 98 3.70 14.67 -2.51
CA THR A 98 3.81 14.30 -3.94
C THR A 98 4.30 12.86 -4.08
N GLY A 99 4.13 12.29 -5.27
CA GLY A 99 4.76 11.04 -5.65
C GLY A 99 6.20 11.24 -6.17
N GLY A 100 6.68 10.23 -6.89
CA GLY A 100 8.02 10.13 -7.46
C GLY A 100 8.82 8.94 -6.95
N ASP A 101 10.11 8.95 -7.28
CA ASP A 101 11.10 8.01 -6.77
C ASP A 101 11.69 8.52 -5.45
N ILE A 102 10.85 8.54 -4.40
CA ILE A 102 11.20 9.07 -3.09
C ILE A 102 11.30 7.94 -2.04
N PRO A 103 12.36 7.94 -1.21
CA PRO A 103 12.50 6.92 -0.18
C PRO A 103 11.49 7.07 0.95
N PRO A 104 11.07 5.96 1.59
CA PRO A 104 10.22 6.03 2.76
C PRO A 104 10.98 6.67 3.92
N THR A 105 10.30 7.55 4.66
CA THR A 105 10.82 8.17 5.89
C THR A 105 11.17 7.13 6.94
N ARG A 106 10.39 6.05 7.01
CA ARG A 106 10.65 4.92 7.90
C ARG A 106 10.39 3.59 7.18
N ARG A 107 11.22 2.61 7.52
CA ARG A 107 11.08 1.23 7.04
C ARG A 107 11.11 0.28 8.22
N LEU A 108 9.97 -0.37 8.48
CA LEU A 108 9.85 -1.41 9.49
C LEU A 108 10.16 -2.76 8.82
N ALA A 109 11.29 -3.36 9.14
CA ALA A 109 11.76 -4.63 8.57
C ALA A 109 12.74 -5.34 9.50
N GLY A 110 13.03 -6.61 9.23
CA GLY A 110 14.09 -7.38 9.89
C GLY A 110 13.60 -8.18 11.09
N GLY A 111 14.46 -9.09 11.59
CA GLY A 111 14.06 -10.15 12.53
C GLY A 111 13.40 -9.69 13.83
N ASN A 112 13.80 -8.54 14.38
CA ASN A 112 13.20 -7.98 15.60
C ASN A 112 11.74 -7.53 15.41
N THR A 113 11.31 -7.31 14.17
CA THR A 113 9.94 -6.89 13.84
C THR A 113 9.03 -8.07 13.47
N GLY A 114 9.59 -9.27 13.31
CA GLY A 114 8.88 -10.41 12.71
C GLY A 114 8.61 -10.28 11.21
N LEU A 115 8.92 -9.13 10.60
CA LEU A 115 8.83 -8.88 9.15
C LEU A 115 10.13 -9.32 8.47
N GLN A 116 10.32 -10.62 8.41
CA GLN A 116 11.39 -11.23 7.64
C GLN A 116 10.82 -12.42 6.87
N ARG A 117 11.29 -12.59 5.63
CA ARG A 117 11.11 -13.86 4.95
C ARG A 117 11.87 -14.90 5.77
N ASP A 118 11.19 -15.93 6.27
CA ASP A 118 11.86 -17.01 7.00
C ASP A 118 12.74 -17.76 5.98
N LEU A 119 14.02 -17.38 5.89
CA LEU A 119 15.00 -18.07 5.07
C LEU A 119 15.59 -19.22 5.90
N ARG A 120 14.75 -20.17 6.30
CA ARG A 120 15.27 -21.42 6.84
C ARG A 120 15.80 -22.26 5.67
N PRO A 121 17.08 -22.68 5.69
CA PRO A 121 17.53 -23.71 4.76
C PRO A 121 16.75 -25.01 5.06
N GLY A 122 15.74 -25.31 4.23
CA GLY A 122 15.06 -26.63 4.21
C GLY A 122 13.77 -26.78 5.03
N ASP A 123 12.82 -25.84 4.93
CA ASP A 123 11.59 -25.80 5.75
C ASP A 123 10.60 -26.98 5.50
N ARG A 124 10.94 -28.19 5.95
CA ARG A 124 9.98 -29.28 6.21
C ARG A 124 9.44 -29.13 7.63
N ARG A 125 8.16 -28.75 7.73
CA ARG A 125 7.26 -28.96 8.89
C ARG A 125 7.72 -28.36 10.23
N GLN A 126 7.27 -27.15 10.55
CA GLN A 126 7.00 -26.82 11.94
C GLN A 126 5.74 -27.57 12.41
N SER A 127 5.91 -28.84 12.75
CA SER A 127 5.04 -29.54 13.70
C SER A 127 5.85 -29.72 14.97
N ARG A 128 5.72 -28.78 15.90
CA ARG A 128 6.00 -29.10 17.30
C ARG A 128 5.23 -28.20 18.26
N ILE A 129 3.92 -28.39 18.28
CA ILE A 129 3.16 -28.34 19.53
C ILE A 129 2.66 -29.76 19.76
N PRO A 130 3.24 -30.53 20.71
CA PRO A 130 2.65 -31.79 21.13
C PRO A 130 1.26 -31.53 21.73
N PRO A 131 0.24 -32.35 21.45
CA PRO A 131 -1.05 -32.26 22.14
C PRO A 131 -0.84 -32.42 23.65
N GLY A 132 -1.23 -31.42 24.45
CA GLY A 132 -1.27 -31.52 25.92
C GLY A 132 -0.54 -30.46 26.75
N ALA A 133 0.04 -29.41 26.15
CA ALA A 133 0.63 -28.32 26.95
C ALA A 133 -0.45 -27.41 27.53
N ILE A 134 -0.82 -27.65 28.79
CA ILE A 134 -1.65 -26.76 29.62
C ILE A 134 -0.78 -25.64 30.20
N PHE A 135 -1.22 -24.39 30.06
CA PHE A 135 -0.66 -23.25 30.79
C PHE A 135 -1.22 -23.29 32.22
N SER A 136 -0.37 -23.37 33.24
CA SER A 136 -0.78 -23.01 34.61
C SER A 136 -0.42 -21.56 34.90
N THR A 137 -1.27 -20.90 35.67
CA THR A 137 -1.17 -19.52 36.16
C THR A 137 0.10 -19.23 36.93
#